data_AF-A0A497TJ48-F1
#
_entry.id   AF-A0A497TJ48-F1
#
_cell.length_a   1.000
_cell.length_b   1.000
_cell.length_c   1.000
_cell.angle_alpha   90.00
_cell.angle_beta   90.00
_cell.angle_gamma   90.00
#
_symmetry.space_group_name_H-M   'P 1'
#
loop_
_entity.id
_entity.type
_entity.pdbx_description
1 polymer ?
#
loop_
_entity_poly.entity_id
_entity_poly.type
_entity_poly.pdbx_seq_one_letter_code
_entity_poly.pdbx_strand_id
1 'polypeptide(L)' 'MRDPDITKMDAKGRLLIPAHVRKLLNIREGSKIVIVPEGEEIRIMPLER' A
#
# COMPACT_ATOMS: atom_id res chain seq x y z
N MET A 1 -14.75 -11.75 -3.87
CA MET A 1 -13.41 -11.20 -4.14
C MET A 1 -13.62 -9.77 -4.60
N ARG A 2 -13.01 -8.76 -3.98
CA ARG A 2 -13.15 -7.38 -4.47
C ARG A 2 -12.21 -7.21 -5.66
N ASP A 3 -12.66 -6.50 -6.69
CA ASP A 3 -11.83 -6.15 -7.84
C ASP A 3 -10.61 -5.33 -7.39
N PRO A 4 -9.47 -5.45 -8.09
CA PRO A 4 -8.28 -4.69 -7.74
C PRO A 4 -8.50 -3.18 -7.95
N ASP A 5 -8.04 -2.36 -7.02
CA ASP A 5 -7.93 -0.93 -7.26
C ASP A 5 -6.78 -0.66 -8.24
N ILE A 6 -7.11 -0.16 -9.43
CA ILE A 6 -6.11 0.28 -10.41
C ILE A 6 -5.76 1.74 -10.11
N THR A 7 -4.51 2.01 -9.74
CA THR A 7 -3.98 3.36 -9.52
C THR A 7 -2.78 3.63 -10.41
N LYS A 8 -2.52 4.91 -10.71
CA LYS A 8 -1.35 5.34 -11.46
C LYS A 8 -0.26 5.78 -10.50
N MET A 9 0.96 5.37 -10.78
CA MET A 9 2.14 5.92 -10.13
C MET A 9 2.36 7.36 -10.60
N ASP A 10 2.67 8.24 -9.67
CA ASP A 10 3.02 9.62 -10.02
C ASP A 10 4.46 9.74 -10.54
N ALA A 11 4.82 10.93 -11.03
CA ALA A 11 6.16 11.20 -11.58
C ALA A 11 7.31 11.01 -10.59
N LYS A 12 7.03 10.92 -9.28
CA LYS A 12 8.03 10.71 -8.22
C LYS A 12 8.08 9.24 -7.77
N GLY A 13 7.35 8.35 -8.45
CA GLY A 13 7.33 6.93 -8.12
C GLY A 13 6.42 6.59 -6.94
N ARG A 14 5.48 7.46 -6.55
CA ARG A 14 4.61 7.24 -5.39
C ARG A 14 3.28 6.61 -5.82
N LEU A 15 2.75 5.74 -4.96
CA LEU A 15 1.44 5.12 -5.12
C LEU A 15 0.47 5.65 -4.06
N LEU A 16 -0.72 6.04 -4.51
CA LEU A 16 -1.82 6.36 -3.60
C LEU A 16 -2.44 5.07 -3.07
N ILE A 17 -2.38 4.84 -1.76
CA ILE A 17 -3.12 3.75 -1.11
C ILE A 17 -4.58 4.18 -0.97
N PRO A 18 -5.57 3.49 -1.58
CA PRO A 18 -6.98 3.88 -1.52
C PRO A 18 -7.53 3.94 -0.10
N ALA A 19 -8.50 4.83 0.14
CA ALA A 19 -8.99 5.13 1.49
C ALA A 19 -9.52 3.90 2.25
N HIS A 20 -10.17 2.96 1.55
CA HIS A 20 -10.70 1.76 2.19
C HIS A 20 -9.60 0.75 2.54
N VAL A 21 -8.52 0.66 1.74
CA VAL A 21 -7.34 -0.14 2.06
C VAL A 21 -6.62 0.46 3.28
N ARG A 22 -6.48 1.79 3.35
CA ARG A 22 -5.90 2.46 4.52
C ARG A 22 -6.68 2.15 5.80
N LYS A 23 -8.01 2.17 5.74
CA LYS A 23 -8.88 1.82 6.87
C LYS A 23 -8.74 0.36 7.27
N LEU A 24 -8.69 -0.56 6.29
CA LEU A 24 -8.53 -1.99 6.54
C LEU A 24 -7.19 -2.30 7.24
N LEU A 25 -6.11 -1.67 6.79
CA LEU A 25 -4.76 -1.86 7.35
C LEU A 25 -4.49 -0.97 8.58
N ASN A 26 -5.47 -0.18 9.03
CA ASN A 26 -5.35 0.81 10.12
C ASN A 26 -4.11 1.72 10.01
N ILE A 27 -3.74 2.10 8.79
CA ILE A 27 -2.60 2.99 8.54
C ILE A 27 -3.04 4.46 8.53
N ARG A 28 -2.22 5.32 9.13
CA ARG A 28 -2.44 6.75 9.27
C ARG A 28 -1.20 7.50 8.80
N GLU A 29 -1.28 8.81 8.78
CA GLU A 29 -0.11 9.64 8.54
C GLU A 29 1.01 9.29 9.54
N GLY A 30 2.24 9.16 9.04
CA GLY A 30 3.39 8.75 9.84
C GLY A 30 3.49 7.25 10.15
N SER A 31 2.50 6.43 9.77
CA SER A 31 2.62 4.97 9.87
C SER A 31 3.83 4.47 9.07
N LYS A 32 4.63 3.60 9.69
CA LYS A 32 5.73 2.92 9.03
C LYS A 32 5.19 1.73 8.24
N ILE A 33 5.74 1.51 7.06
CA ILE A 33 5.30 0.48 6.12
C ILE A 33 6.54 -0.33 5.70
N VAL A 34 6.37 -1.65 5.61
CA VAL A 34 7.35 -2.56 5.00
C VAL A 34 6.94 -2.82 3.56
N ILE A 35 7.90 -2.76 2.65
CA ILE A 35 7.74 -3.13 1.24
C ILE A 35 8.72 -4.25 0.96
N VAL A 36 8.22 -5.43 0.60
CA VAL A 36 9.02 -6.62 0.30
C VAL A 36 8.75 -7.03 -1.15
N PRO A 37 9.77 -7.23 -2.00
CA PRO A 37 9.58 -7.82 -3.32
C PRO A 37 9.27 -9.32 -3.17
N GLU A 38 8.26 -9.81 -3.87
CA GLU A 38 7.84 -11.21 -3.87
C GLU A 38 7.57 -11.65 -5.31
N GLY A 39 8.60 -12.18 -5.98
CA GLY A 39 8.52 -12.55 -7.39
C GLY A 39 8.27 -11.34 -8.30
N GLU A 40 7.12 -11.35 -8.99
CA GLU A 40 6.68 -10.26 -9.88
C GLU A 40 5.81 -9.21 -9.16
N GLU A 41 5.56 -9.37 -7.87
CA GLU A 41 4.71 -8.49 -7.08
C GLU A 41 5.49 -7.81 -5.93
N ILE A 42 4.88 -6.78 -5.36
CA ILE A 42 5.34 -6.17 -4.11
C ILE A 42 4.30 -6.40 -3.01
N ARG A 43 4.77 -6.88 -1.87
CA ARG A 43 3.94 -6.97 -0.67
C ARG A 43 4.15 -5.75 0.20
N ILE A 44 3.06 -5.04 0.48
CA ILE A 44 3.05 -3.84 1.33
C ILE A 44 2.29 -4.16 2.61
N MET A 45 2.92 -3.98 3.76
CA MET A 45 2.30 -4.25 5.07
C MET A 45 2.70 -3.19 6.11
N PRO A 46 1.85 -2.88 7.09
CA PRO A 46 2.24 -2.05 8.22
C PRO A 46 3.47 -2.64 8.92
N LEU A 47 4.46 -1.80 9.25
CA LEU A 47 5.52 -2.18 10.16
C LEU A 47 4.98 -2.01 11.59
N GLU A 48 4.40 -3.08 12.14
CA GLU A 48 4.02 -3.10 13.55
C GLU A 48 5.27 -2.96 14.44
N ARG A 49 5.07 -2.42 15.63
CA ARG A 49 5.94 -2.68 16.78
C ARG A 49 5.23 -3.67 17.68
#